data_AF-A0A4Y3FRH8-F1
#
_entry.id   AF-A0A4Y3FRH8-F1
#
_cell.length_a   1.000
_cell.length_b   1.000
_cell.length_c   1.000
_cell.angle_alpha   90.00
_cell.angle_beta   90.00
_cell.angle_gamma   90.00
#
_symmetry.space_group_name_H-M   'P 1'
#
loop_
_entity.id
_entity.type
_entity.pdbx_description
1 polymer ?
#
loop_
_entity_poly.entity_id
_entity_poly.type
_entity_poly.pdbx_seq_one_letter_code
_entity_poly.pdbx_strand_id
1 'polypeptide(L)'
;MQYCPNCGNKVKEDDKFCGKCGNTVERPNDDIESLEDEESIETISSEEISTLERDRELSRLSGSKLEKYLTDGEKLFFTTKGLVQAGGEQQLHGYVTDSRVIFYGRKGFIIKSDRFIEIPFEQIKSYKMVETGTIFKKMQLEINDLRVDGSRSDILRLYKAIQTQKVA
;
A
#
# COMPACT_ATOMS: atom_id res chain seq x y z
N MET A 1 13.08 29.15 -17.18
CA MET A 1 13.86 28.57 -16.05
C MET A 1 12.95 27.86 -15.06
N GLN A 2 12.98 26.53 -15.02
CA GLN A 2 12.14 25.70 -14.16
C GLN A 2 12.97 25.03 -13.04
N TYR A 3 12.34 24.78 -11.90
CA TYR A 3 12.94 24.05 -10.78
C TYR A 3 12.15 22.77 -10.50
N CYS A 4 12.85 21.70 -10.15
CA CYS A 4 12.24 20.43 -9.79
C CYS A 4 11.36 20.59 -8.55
N PRO A 5 10.07 20.20 -8.59
CA PRO A 5 9.16 20.35 -7.46
C PRO A 5 9.54 19.45 -6.26
N ASN A 6 10.32 18.39 -6.50
CA ASN A 6 10.72 17.44 -5.46
C ASN A 6 12.01 17.86 -4.72
N CYS A 7 13.02 18.38 -5.43
CA CYS A 7 14.34 18.66 -4.82
C CYS A 7 14.87 20.08 -4.99
N GLY A 8 14.12 20.96 -5.67
CA GLY A 8 14.52 22.35 -5.92
C GLY A 8 15.71 22.53 -6.87
N ASN A 9 16.20 21.45 -7.51
CA ASN A 9 17.28 21.57 -8.50
C ASN A 9 16.79 22.28 -9.76
N LYS A 10 17.65 23.07 -10.39
CA LYS A 10 17.35 23.68 -11.69
C LYS A 10 17.23 22.59 -12.76
N VAL A 11 16.18 22.65 -13.58
CA VAL A 11 15.87 21.69 -14.64
C VAL A 11 15.90 22.44 -15.98
N LYS A 12 16.46 21.82 -17.03
CA LYS A 12 16.45 22.41 -18.36
C LYS A 12 15.06 22.29 -18.97
N GLU A 13 14.74 23.17 -19.90
CA GLU A 13 13.39 23.25 -20.44
C GLU A 13 12.97 21.96 -21.15
N ASP A 14 13.91 21.20 -21.76
CA ASP A 14 13.62 19.94 -22.46
C ASP A 14 13.78 18.66 -21.60
N ASP A 15 14.15 18.80 -20.32
CA ASP A 15 14.38 17.65 -19.45
C ASP A 15 13.04 17.08 -18.97
N LYS A 16 12.68 15.87 -19.44
CA LYS A 16 11.50 15.13 -18.96
C LYS A 16 11.64 14.66 -17.49
N PHE A 17 12.87 14.60 -16.97
CA PHE A 17 13.18 14.15 -15.62
C PHE A 17 14.29 15.00 -15.00
N CYS A 18 14.24 15.19 -13.68
CA CYS A 18 15.29 15.88 -12.94
C CYS A 18 16.55 15.02 -12.84
N GLY A 19 17.67 15.46 -13.45
CA GLY A 19 18.95 14.75 -13.39
C GLY A 19 19.57 14.61 -11.99
N LYS A 20 19.03 15.28 -10.96
CA LYS A 20 19.52 15.18 -9.57
C LYS A 20 18.79 14.13 -8.74
N CYS A 21 17.46 14.04 -8.84
CA CYS A 21 16.65 13.14 -8.01
C CYS A 21 15.78 12.16 -8.79
N GLY A 22 15.75 12.25 -10.13
CA GLY A 22 14.97 11.36 -11.01
C GLY A 22 13.48 11.67 -11.10
N ASN A 23 12.98 12.72 -10.44
CA ASN A 23 11.56 13.08 -10.50
C ASN A 23 11.15 13.54 -11.90
N THR A 24 10.01 13.05 -12.41
CA THR A 24 9.40 13.54 -13.66
C THR A 24 9.06 15.02 -13.53
N VAL A 25 9.24 15.78 -14.61
CA VAL A 25 8.91 17.20 -14.69
C VAL A 25 7.89 17.36 -15.81
N GLU A 26 6.62 17.47 -15.43
CA GLU A 26 5.52 17.65 -16.38
C GLU A 26 5.43 19.13 -16.80
N ARG A 27 5.37 19.38 -18.12
CA ARG A 27 5.22 20.72 -18.69
C ARG A 27 3.79 20.87 -19.23
N PRO A 28 3.04 21.91 -18.86
CA PRO A 28 1.84 22.29 -19.57
C PRO A 28 2.24 23.07 -20.82
N ASN A 29 1.84 22.56 -21.99
CA ASN A 29 1.97 23.13 -23.35
C ASN A 29 3.01 22.42 -24.22
N ASP A 30 2.55 21.37 -24.91
CA ASP A 30 2.85 21.18 -26.34
C ASP A 30 1.50 20.81 -26.98
N ASP A 31 1.12 21.58 -27.99
CA ASP A 31 -0.24 21.83 -28.44
C ASP A 31 -0.97 20.65 -29.12
N ILE A 32 -2.30 20.74 -28.98
CA ILE A 32 -3.36 19.98 -29.63
C ILE A 32 -3.41 20.35 -31.12
N GLU A 33 -3.40 19.37 -32.03
CA GLU A 33 -4.07 19.49 -33.32
C GLU A 33 -4.39 18.11 -33.93
N SER A 34 -5.56 17.57 -33.57
CA SER A 34 -6.53 17.01 -34.53
C SER A 34 -7.82 16.63 -33.77
N LEU A 35 -8.78 17.56 -33.85
CA LEU A 35 -10.24 17.37 -33.81
C LEU A 35 -10.63 16.11 -34.61
N GLU A 36 -11.67 15.34 -34.35
CA GLU A 36 -12.93 15.42 -33.63
C GLU A 36 -13.42 13.96 -33.65
N ASP A 37 -13.94 13.43 -32.56
CA ASP A 37 -15.03 12.45 -32.60
C ASP A 37 -15.62 12.41 -31.20
N GLU A 38 -16.75 13.10 -31.07
CA GLU A 38 -17.66 12.95 -29.96
C GLU A 38 -18.10 11.49 -29.88
N GLU A 39 -17.77 10.77 -28.81
CA GLU A 39 -18.73 9.80 -28.27
C GLU A 39 -18.41 9.42 -26.82
N SER A 40 -19.41 9.64 -25.97
CA SER A 40 -19.60 9.04 -24.64
C SER A 40 -18.49 9.23 -23.61
N ILE A 41 -18.62 10.28 -22.79
CA ILE A 41 -18.16 10.19 -21.40
C ILE A 41 -19.14 9.23 -20.69
N GLU A 42 -18.91 7.92 -20.82
CA GLU A 42 -19.50 6.99 -19.86
C GLU A 42 -18.89 7.31 -18.50
N THR A 43 -19.78 7.68 -17.58
CA THR A 43 -19.45 7.89 -16.18
C THR A 43 -19.02 6.54 -15.62
N ILE A 44 -17.72 6.25 -15.70
CA ILE A 44 -17.11 5.05 -15.13
C ILE A 44 -17.51 5.01 -13.66
N SER A 45 -18.24 3.96 -13.29
CA SER A 45 -18.79 3.84 -11.95
C SER A 45 -17.65 3.75 -10.92
N SER A 46 -17.90 4.22 -9.70
CA SER A 46 -16.95 4.14 -8.59
C SER A 46 -16.45 2.72 -8.29
N GLU A 47 -17.15 1.70 -8.77
CA GLU A 47 -16.80 0.29 -8.64
C GLU A 47 -15.68 -0.10 -9.61
N GLU A 48 -15.71 0.39 -10.85
CA GLU A 48 -14.69 0.15 -11.87
C GLU A 48 -13.38 0.89 -11.56
N ILE A 49 -13.46 2.11 -11.04
CA ILE A 49 -12.29 2.86 -10.53
C ILE A 49 -11.61 2.09 -9.39
N SER A 50 -12.40 1.53 -8.46
CA SER A 50 -11.87 0.73 -7.36
C SER A 50 -11.16 -0.55 -7.82
N THR A 51 -11.61 -1.11 -8.94
CA THR A 51 -11.08 -2.36 -9.49
C THR A 51 -9.77 -2.10 -10.23
N LEU A 52 -9.67 -1.02 -11.01
CA LEU A 52 -8.43 -0.59 -11.67
C LEU A 52 -7.33 -0.19 -10.67
N GLU A 53 -7.70 0.39 -9.53
CA GLU A 53 -6.75 0.65 -8.44
C GLU A 53 -6.26 -0.64 -7.78
N ARG A 54 -7.15 -1.61 -7.54
CA ARG A 54 -6.78 -2.95 -7.04
C ARG A 54 -5.83 -3.66 -8.00
N ASP A 55 -6.12 -3.67 -9.29
CA ASP A 55 -5.30 -4.35 -10.30
C ASP A 55 -3.89 -3.73 -10.44
N ARG A 56 -3.79 -2.40 -10.29
CA ARG A 56 -2.50 -1.69 -10.23
C ARG A 56 -1.74 -1.93 -8.91
N GLU A 57 -2.43 -2.24 -7.83
CA GLU A 57 -1.83 -2.60 -6.54
C GLU A 57 -1.33 -4.05 -6.56
N LEU A 58 -2.11 -4.99 -7.11
CA LEU A 58 -1.70 -6.37 -7.41
C LEU A 58 -0.49 -6.43 -8.35
N SER A 59 -0.46 -5.60 -9.40
CA SER A 59 0.70 -5.53 -10.30
C SER A 59 1.98 -5.07 -9.61
N ARG A 60 1.90 -4.24 -8.55
CA ARG A 60 3.06 -3.87 -7.73
C ARG A 60 3.44 -4.95 -6.72
N LEU A 61 2.47 -5.76 -6.30
CA LEU A 61 2.66 -6.88 -5.38
C LEU A 61 3.37 -8.07 -6.00
N SER A 62 3.48 -8.15 -7.32
CA SER A 62 4.37 -9.07 -8.06
C SER A 62 5.84 -8.98 -7.61
N GLY A 63 6.27 -7.86 -6.99
CA GLY A 63 7.59 -7.74 -6.35
C GLY A 63 7.68 -8.34 -4.94
N SER A 64 6.55 -8.51 -4.26
CA SER A 64 6.44 -9.17 -2.97
C SER A 64 6.16 -10.65 -3.22
N LYS A 65 7.09 -11.52 -2.83
CA LYS A 65 6.98 -12.98 -2.98
C LYS A 65 5.85 -13.59 -2.12
N LEU A 66 4.79 -12.85 -1.81
CA LEU A 66 3.64 -13.24 -1.02
C LEU A 66 2.71 -14.18 -1.80
N GLU A 67 2.56 -13.99 -3.11
CA GLU A 67 1.64 -14.78 -3.95
C GLU A 67 1.88 -16.29 -3.80
N LYS A 68 3.14 -16.73 -3.68
CA LYS A 68 3.49 -18.14 -3.44
C LYS A 68 3.10 -18.70 -2.06
N TYR A 69 2.60 -17.84 -1.16
CA TYR A 69 2.14 -18.19 0.18
C TYR A 69 0.62 -18.04 0.34
N LEU A 70 -0.06 -17.50 -0.67
CA LEU A 70 -1.52 -17.51 -0.72
C LEU A 70 -1.99 -18.92 -1.12
N THR A 71 -3.10 -19.37 -0.56
CA THR A 71 -3.72 -20.62 -0.99
C THR A 71 -4.44 -20.44 -2.32
N ASP A 72 -4.68 -21.54 -3.03
CA ASP A 72 -5.37 -21.50 -4.32
C ASP A 72 -6.74 -20.81 -4.20
N GLY A 73 -6.91 -19.72 -4.95
CA GLY A 73 -8.14 -18.93 -4.95
C GLY A 73 -8.28 -17.92 -3.80
N GLU A 74 -7.32 -17.82 -2.88
CA GLU A 74 -7.32 -16.83 -1.80
C GLU A 74 -7.16 -15.41 -2.37
N LYS A 75 -8.11 -14.53 -2.07
CA LYS A 75 -8.14 -13.18 -2.62
C LYS A 75 -7.51 -12.17 -1.67
N LEU A 76 -6.62 -11.34 -2.19
CA LEU A 76 -6.03 -10.23 -1.44
C LEU A 76 -6.89 -8.97 -1.55
N PHE A 77 -7.28 -8.39 -0.41
CA PHE A 77 -8.12 -7.19 -0.33
C PHE A 77 -7.37 -5.93 0.05
N PHE A 78 -6.25 -6.06 0.75
CA PHE A 78 -5.49 -4.91 1.24
C PHE A 78 -4.02 -5.24 1.46
N THR A 79 -3.17 -4.24 1.20
CA THR A 79 -1.76 -4.22 1.61
C THR A 79 -1.42 -2.89 2.25
N THR A 80 -0.54 -2.89 3.25
CA THR A 80 0.06 -1.65 3.75
C THR A 80 0.99 -1.07 2.71
N LYS A 81 0.96 0.27 2.55
CA LYS A 81 1.90 0.98 1.65
C LYS A 81 3.27 1.07 2.30
N GLY A 82 3.29 1.35 3.60
CA GLY A 82 4.49 1.39 4.42
C GLY A 82 4.83 0.05 5.05
N LEU A 83 6.03 0.02 5.63
CA LEU A 83 6.45 -1.06 6.52
C LEU A 83 5.78 -0.92 7.89
N VAL A 84 5.43 -2.05 8.46
CA VAL A 84 4.89 -2.20 9.81
C VAL A 84 5.81 -3.08 10.65
N GLN A 85 5.62 -2.97 11.96
CA GLN A 85 6.18 -3.88 12.95
C GLN A 85 5.02 -4.70 13.52
N ALA A 86 5.18 -6.01 13.64
CA ALA A 86 4.16 -6.88 14.23
C ALA A 86 4.83 -7.93 15.13
N GLY A 87 4.36 -8.07 16.37
CA GLY A 87 4.84 -9.14 17.26
C GLY A 87 6.35 -9.10 17.56
N GLY A 88 6.95 -7.90 17.55
CA GLY A 88 8.39 -7.70 17.72
C GLY A 88 9.21 -7.79 16.42
N GLU A 89 8.65 -8.36 15.35
CA GLU A 89 9.28 -8.42 14.02
C GLU A 89 9.10 -7.08 13.28
N GLN A 90 10.17 -6.58 12.67
CA GLN A 90 10.20 -5.31 11.96
C GLN A 90 10.29 -5.52 10.44
N GLN A 91 10.03 -4.45 9.69
CA GLN A 91 10.16 -4.43 8.23
C GLN A 91 9.21 -5.43 7.53
N LEU A 92 7.97 -5.48 7.99
CA LEU A 92 6.92 -6.30 7.40
C LEU A 92 5.98 -5.42 6.58
N HIS A 93 5.28 -5.99 5.62
CA HIS A 93 4.03 -5.45 5.10
C HIS A 93 2.86 -6.21 5.72
N GLY A 94 1.77 -5.51 6.01
CA GLY A 94 0.52 -6.11 6.45
C GLY A 94 -0.40 -6.35 5.26
N TYR A 95 -1.03 -7.52 5.23
CA TYR A 95 -1.92 -7.97 4.17
C TYR A 95 -3.22 -8.50 4.76
N VAL A 96 -4.32 -8.28 4.07
CA VAL A 96 -5.64 -8.83 4.46
C VAL A 96 -6.22 -9.57 3.26
N THR A 97 -6.54 -10.84 3.46
CA THR A 97 -7.18 -11.70 2.47
C THR A 97 -8.65 -11.93 2.83
N ASP A 98 -9.36 -12.81 2.10
CA ASP A 98 -10.69 -13.30 2.46
C ASP A 98 -10.67 -14.24 3.67
N SER A 99 -9.51 -14.79 4.05
CA SER A 99 -9.42 -15.80 5.12
C SER A 99 -8.55 -15.40 6.31
N ARG A 100 -7.58 -14.49 6.14
CA ARG A 100 -6.59 -14.18 7.17
C ARG A 100 -5.93 -12.83 7.04
N VAL A 101 -5.26 -12.43 8.12
CA VAL A 101 -4.31 -11.32 8.16
C VAL A 101 -2.90 -11.89 8.13
N ILE A 102 -2.06 -11.34 7.26
CA ILE A 102 -0.67 -11.78 7.08
C ILE A 102 0.26 -10.60 7.31
N PHE A 103 1.33 -10.80 8.07
CA PHE A 103 2.47 -9.88 8.11
C PHE A 103 3.70 -10.59 7.55
N TYR A 104 4.23 -10.06 6.45
CA TYR A 104 5.34 -10.68 5.73
C TYR A 104 6.44 -9.67 5.41
N GLY A 105 7.69 -10.10 5.59
CA GLY A 105 8.85 -9.33 5.21
C GLY A 105 10.04 -10.25 4.92
N ARG A 106 11.02 -9.73 4.19
CA ARG A 106 12.22 -10.49 3.82
C ARG A 106 13.46 -9.74 4.24
N LYS A 107 14.28 -10.35 5.10
CA LYS A 107 15.48 -9.73 5.67
C LYS A 107 16.76 -10.46 5.23
N GLY A 108 17.86 -9.73 5.09
CA GLY A 108 19.20 -10.29 4.87
C GLY A 108 19.79 -9.97 3.50
N PHE A 109 21.06 -9.56 3.48
CA PHE A 109 21.79 -9.15 2.27
C PHE A 109 22.45 -10.33 1.53
N ILE A 110 22.89 -11.35 2.26
CA ILE A 110 23.60 -12.52 1.71
C ILE A 110 22.71 -13.76 1.74
N ILE A 111 22.01 -13.98 2.85
CA ILE A 111 21.04 -15.06 3.03
C ILE A 111 19.70 -14.40 3.36
N LYS A 112 18.75 -14.51 2.42
CA LYS A 112 17.41 -13.96 2.60
C LYS A 112 16.59 -14.90 3.49
N SER A 113 16.13 -14.40 4.63
CA SER A 113 15.19 -15.08 5.53
C SER A 113 13.83 -14.42 5.42
N ASP A 114 12.81 -15.25 5.17
CA ASP A 114 11.42 -14.84 5.12
C ASP A 114 10.87 -14.82 6.56
N ARG A 115 10.23 -13.71 6.96
CA ARG A 115 9.52 -13.56 8.24
C ARG A 115 8.03 -13.55 7.95
N PHE A 116 7.27 -14.35 8.68
CA PHE A 116 5.86 -14.59 8.41
C PHE A 116 5.09 -14.69 9.72
N ILE A 117 4.02 -13.91 9.85
CA ILE A 117 3.05 -13.98 10.95
C ILE A 117 1.67 -14.05 10.31
N GLU A 118 0.90 -15.06 10.65
CA GLU A 118 -0.45 -15.28 10.11
C GLU A 118 -1.47 -15.33 11.22
N ILE A 119 -2.62 -14.71 10.99
CA ILE A 119 -3.76 -14.82 11.89
C ILE A 119 -5.01 -15.06 11.03
N PRO A 120 -5.48 -16.32 10.94
CA PRO A 120 -6.79 -16.65 10.38
C PRO A 120 -7.90 -15.85 11.08
N PHE A 121 -8.91 -15.42 10.34
CA PHE A 121 -10.00 -14.62 10.92
C PHE A 121 -10.73 -15.35 12.04
N GLU A 122 -10.81 -16.67 11.96
CA GLU A 122 -11.40 -17.54 12.99
C GLU A 122 -10.60 -17.51 14.30
N GLN A 123 -9.30 -17.18 14.23
CA GLN A 123 -8.43 -17.05 15.40
C GLN A 123 -8.43 -15.64 15.99
N ILE A 124 -8.99 -14.65 15.30
CA ILE A 124 -9.13 -13.28 15.83
C ILE A 124 -10.29 -13.27 16.83
N LYS A 125 -9.99 -13.34 18.12
CA LYS A 125 -10.99 -13.19 19.20
C LYS A 125 -11.35 -11.72 19.40
N SER A 126 -10.36 -10.83 19.32
CA SER A 126 -10.54 -9.39 19.48
C SER A 126 -9.55 -8.61 18.61
N TYR A 127 -9.95 -7.40 18.21
CA TYR A 127 -9.04 -6.44 17.60
C TYR A 127 -9.50 -5.01 17.93
N LYS A 128 -8.56 -4.10 18.14
CA LYS A 128 -8.86 -2.70 18.51
C LYS A 128 -7.73 -1.76 18.12
N MET A 129 -8.07 -0.50 17.88
CA MET A 129 -7.10 0.58 17.78
C MET A 129 -6.83 1.18 19.16
N VAL A 130 -5.56 1.41 19.47
CA VAL A 130 -5.10 2.00 20.73
C VAL A 130 -4.23 3.21 20.42
N GLU A 131 -4.51 4.33 21.08
CA GLU A 131 -3.59 5.46 21.11
C GLU A 131 -2.55 5.24 22.22
N THR A 132 -1.27 5.27 21.88
CA THR A 132 -0.16 5.08 22.82
C THR A 132 0.72 6.33 22.89
N GLY A 133 1.35 6.58 24.04
CA GLY A 133 2.26 7.70 24.25
C GLY A 133 1.61 8.98 24.81
N THR A 134 2.30 9.65 25.72
CA THR A 134 1.77 10.81 26.48
C THR A 134 2.04 12.15 25.81
N ILE A 135 3.12 12.24 25.01
CA ILE A 135 3.59 13.49 24.38
C ILE A 135 3.43 13.42 22.86
N PHE A 136 3.84 12.31 22.25
CA PHE A 136 3.63 12.03 20.84
C PHE A 136 2.72 10.81 20.73
N LYS A 137 1.41 11.07 20.59
CA LYS A 137 0.42 10.01 20.40
C LYS A 137 0.73 9.23 19.12
N LYS A 138 0.85 7.91 19.25
CA LYS A 138 0.97 6.95 18.15
C LYS A 138 -0.27 6.08 18.13
N MET A 139 -0.68 5.66 16.94
CA MET A 139 -1.82 4.77 16.77
C MET A 139 -1.31 3.37 16.52
N GLN A 140 -1.83 2.41 17.26
CA GLN A 140 -1.42 1.01 17.23
C GLN A 140 -2.65 0.14 17.03
N LEU A 141 -2.50 -0.95 16.28
CA LEU A 141 -3.52 -2.00 16.16
C LEU A 141 -3.13 -3.16 17.09
N GLU A 142 -4.05 -3.59 17.94
CA GLU A 142 -3.92 -4.83 18.69
C GLU A 142 -4.88 -5.86 18.11
N ILE A 143 -4.36 -7.04 17.73
CA ILE A 143 -5.13 -8.20 17.25
C ILE A 143 -4.84 -9.34 18.22
N ASN A 144 -5.82 -9.75 19.03
CA ASN A 144 -5.57 -10.57 20.22
C ASN A 144 -4.46 -9.92 21.08
N ASP A 145 -3.35 -10.63 21.30
CA ASP A 145 -2.15 -10.13 22.00
C ASP A 145 -1.06 -9.63 21.04
N LEU A 146 -1.28 -9.72 19.72
CA LEU A 146 -0.36 -9.22 18.71
C LEU A 146 -0.49 -7.70 18.59
N ARG A 147 0.62 -7.01 18.81
CA ARG A 147 0.74 -5.57 18.59
C ARG A 147 1.30 -5.28 17.21
N VAL A 148 0.66 -4.34 16.52
CA VAL A 148 1.02 -3.89 15.18
C VAL A 148 1.19 -2.38 15.16
N ASP A 149 2.39 -1.94 14.81
CA ASP A 149 2.81 -0.54 14.76
C ASP A 149 3.20 -0.15 13.33
N GLY A 150 2.93 1.10 12.95
CA GLY A 150 3.20 1.59 11.62
C GLY A 150 2.81 3.06 11.45
N SER A 151 2.74 3.52 10.20
CA SER A 151 2.18 4.86 9.93
C SER A 151 0.71 4.90 10.34
N ARG A 152 0.23 6.06 10.81
CA ARG A 152 -1.19 6.23 11.18
C ARG A 152 -2.12 5.81 10.04
N SER A 153 -1.77 6.18 8.80
CA SER A 153 -2.56 5.85 7.61
C SER A 153 -2.59 4.35 7.34
N ASP A 154 -1.47 3.65 7.45
CA ASP A 154 -1.41 2.20 7.24
C ASP A 154 -2.20 1.45 8.31
N ILE A 155 -2.02 1.80 9.59
CA ILE A 155 -2.72 1.17 10.70
C ILE A 155 -4.25 1.37 10.61
N LEU A 156 -4.70 2.57 10.23
CA LEU A 156 -6.13 2.85 10.07
C LEU A 156 -6.73 2.03 8.93
N ARG A 157 -6.04 1.97 7.78
CA ARG A 157 -6.53 1.24 6.61
C ARG A 157 -6.51 -0.26 6.85
N LEU A 158 -5.48 -0.77 7.53
CA LEU A 158 -5.39 -2.17 7.94
C LEU A 158 -6.54 -2.55 8.87
N TYR A 159 -6.81 -1.73 9.90
CA TYR A 159 -7.96 -1.94 10.81
C TYR A 159 -9.28 -1.99 10.03
N LYS A 160 -9.51 -1.04 9.12
CA LYS A 160 -10.72 -1.01 8.28
C LYS A 160 -10.84 -2.23 7.37
N ALA A 161 -9.74 -2.66 6.74
CA ALA A 161 -9.73 -3.83 5.88
C ALA A 161 -10.09 -5.11 6.67
N ILE A 162 -9.52 -5.29 7.87
CA ILE A 162 -9.86 -6.41 8.75
C ILE A 162 -11.34 -6.35 9.16
N GLN A 163 -11.83 -5.16 9.52
CA GLN A 163 -13.23 -4.97 9.89
C GLN A 163 -14.17 -5.34 8.75
N THR A 164 -13.87 -4.93 7.52
CA THR A 164 -14.68 -5.26 6.34
C THR A 164 -14.68 -6.76 6.07
N GLN A 165 -13.53 -7.43 6.08
CA GLN A 165 -13.43 -8.85 5.72
C GLN A 165 -13.96 -9.79 6.81
N LYS A 166 -13.80 -9.45 8.09
CA LYS A 166 -14.30 -10.31 9.18
C LYS A 166 -15.85 -10.33 9.29
N VAL A 167 -16.51 -9.31 8.76
CA VAL A 167 -17.97 -9.17 8.81
C VAL A 167 -18.66 -9.72 7.56
N ALA A 168 -17.91 -9.93 6.47
CA ALA A 168 -18.38 -10.49 5.21
C ALA A 168 -18.61 -12.01 5.32
#